data_AF-A0A6N7LRR2-F1
#
_entry.id   AF-A0A6N7LRR2-F1
#
_cell.length_a   1.000
_cell.length_b   1.000
_cell.length_c   1.000
_cell.angle_alpha   90.00
_cell.angle_beta   90.00
_cell.angle_gamma   90.00
#
_symmetry.space_group_name_H-M   'P 1'
#
loop_
_entity.id
_entity.type
_entity.pdbx_description
1 polymer ?
#
loop_
_entity_poly.entity_id
_entity_poly.type
_entity_poly.pdbx_seq_one_letter_code
_entity_poly.pdbx_strand_id
1 'polypeptide(L)'
;MLPLASRVSTFSKELGLATLLTASLLIGQAANADTPNPMMKTVLSTAKKLSLDKDNLALAAVPLNGPGEAHFMNADQPFNPGSIMKVVTTYAALELLGPTYQWHTRIYTDGTIEGDTLKGNLYYVGSGDPKLTEERLWLLLRELRSMGIAHIQGDLVLDGSVFNLPNGIADFDDDGGNPNAPFLVEPNGLLTNLNVLRIRSRADERGIHSWMEPALAGVELDNQIVVRKYGSCPRRFQFDYTPSVTEDGLTKITLTGVLPEGCTTSSYLSILDQADYTGALLVGLWQQLGGTLTGQIREGLRPRDSSTELLATTSSNDLVTMVRDINKWSNNVMVRQLYLTLGARNRTPDDADDLAAADRTIREWMAGKGIDSSNLVFENGSGLSRKERISARQMGELLEQAWNSRFAAELIASLPLVAMDGTMRRRLGHADMAGMGHIKTGSLKDVRSIAGYTKDENNTTWVVVAMVNDMRAWKTEPVLDELIEQVHLAARVQPIHTASNQ
;
A
#
# COMPACT_ATOMS: atom_id res chain seq x y z
N MET A 1 48.21 6.36 48.80
CA MET A 1 48.64 5.94 50.15
C MET A 1 47.57 6.33 51.16
N LEU A 2 47.20 5.41 52.05
CA LEU A 2 46.49 5.65 53.32
C LEU A 2 47.46 6.31 54.35
N PRO A 3 47.07 6.65 55.60
CA PRO A 3 45.79 7.16 56.16
C PRO A 3 46.00 8.20 57.32
N LEU A 4 45.02 8.29 58.27
CA LEU A 4 45.07 8.92 59.62
C LEU A 4 45.03 10.47 59.63
N ALA A 5 44.56 11.20 60.66
CA ALA A 5 43.77 10.94 61.88
C ALA A 5 43.42 12.33 62.51
N SER A 6 42.52 12.53 63.48
CA SER A 6 41.28 11.86 63.96
C SER A 6 40.68 12.75 65.07
N ARG A 7 39.41 12.56 65.51
CA ARG A 7 38.98 12.95 66.89
C ARG A 7 37.69 12.30 67.36
N VAL A 8 37.67 12.00 68.65
CA VAL A 8 36.63 11.28 69.40
C VAL A 8 35.98 12.24 70.40
N SER A 9 34.67 12.14 70.58
CA SER A 9 34.05 12.42 71.88
C SER A 9 32.80 11.54 72.05
N THR A 10 32.94 10.49 72.85
CA THR A 10 31.85 9.67 73.36
C THR A 10 31.01 10.43 74.38
N PHE A 11 29.69 10.26 74.35
CA PHE A 11 28.85 10.34 75.56
C PHE A 11 27.97 9.09 75.67
N SER A 12 27.60 8.75 76.90
CA SER A 12 27.29 7.38 77.30
C SER A 12 25.80 7.10 77.50
N LYS A 13 25.40 5.90 77.05
CA LYS A 13 24.39 4.98 77.64
C LYS A 13 23.30 5.58 78.56
N GLU A 14 22.05 5.36 78.18
CA GLU A 14 21.08 4.76 79.10
C GLU A 14 20.40 3.54 78.47
N LEU A 15 19.89 2.65 79.33
CA LEU A 15 19.39 1.32 78.99
C LEU A 15 17.87 1.31 79.12
N GLY A 16 17.15 0.95 78.06
CA GLY A 16 15.68 0.87 78.05
C GLY A 16 15.20 -0.39 77.35
N LEU A 17 15.09 -1.50 78.08
CA LEU A 17 14.63 -2.78 77.56
C LEU A 17 13.09 -2.86 77.67
N ALA A 18 12.38 -2.82 76.55
CA ALA A 18 10.92 -3.02 76.51
C ALA A 18 10.52 -3.84 75.27
N THR A 19 10.55 -5.16 75.41
CA THR A 19 10.08 -6.10 74.39
C THR A 19 8.56 -6.17 74.41
N LEU A 20 7.89 -5.83 73.30
CA LEU A 20 6.48 -6.14 73.10
C LEU A 20 6.24 -6.50 71.63
N LEU A 21 5.86 -7.75 71.39
CA LEU A 21 5.35 -8.19 70.09
C LEU A 21 3.96 -7.59 69.87
N THR A 22 3.76 -6.91 68.75
CA THR A 22 2.45 -6.84 68.09
C THR A 22 2.62 -7.05 66.60
N ALA A 23 1.80 -7.93 66.04
CA ALA A 23 1.95 -8.44 64.69
C ALA A 23 1.39 -7.49 63.61
N SER A 24 1.97 -7.61 62.43
CA SER A 24 1.26 -7.63 61.13
C SER A 24 0.05 -6.72 60.93
N LEU A 25 0.28 -5.54 60.36
CA LEU A 25 -0.62 -5.00 59.31
C LEU A 25 0.18 -4.63 58.07
N LEU A 26 0.45 -5.65 57.25
CA LEU A 26 0.54 -5.46 55.80
C LEU A 26 -0.84 -4.98 55.33
N ILE A 27 -1.01 -3.65 55.21
CA ILE A 27 -2.09 -3.12 54.40
C ILE A 27 -1.70 -3.44 52.96
N GLY A 28 -2.21 -4.57 52.48
CA GLY A 28 -2.05 -4.94 51.08
C GLY A 28 -2.62 -3.83 50.22
N GLN A 29 -1.83 -3.34 49.27
CA GLN A 29 -2.42 -2.79 48.06
C GLN A 29 -3.20 -3.93 47.44
N ALA A 30 -4.52 -3.90 47.62
CA ALA A 30 -5.41 -4.77 46.87
C ALA A 30 -5.11 -4.48 45.40
N ALA A 31 -4.72 -5.52 44.65
CA ALA A 31 -4.70 -5.43 43.21
C ALA A 31 -6.12 -5.06 42.79
N ASN A 32 -6.31 -3.82 42.31
CA ASN A 32 -7.53 -3.45 41.62
C ASN A 32 -7.65 -4.44 40.46
N ALA A 33 -8.64 -5.31 40.51
CA ALA A 33 -8.90 -6.22 39.41
C ALA A 33 -9.16 -5.38 38.16
N ASP A 34 -8.34 -5.57 37.12
CA ASP A 34 -8.40 -4.83 35.86
C ASP A 34 -9.81 -4.87 35.30
N THR A 35 -10.58 -3.82 35.61
CA THR A 35 -11.91 -3.62 35.08
C THR A 35 -11.69 -2.91 33.76
N PRO A 36 -11.93 -3.55 32.59
CA PRO A 36 -11.56 -2.96 31.32
C PRO A 36 -12.18 -1.56 31.19
N ASN A 37 -11.39 -0.58 30.76
CA ASN A 37 -11.86 0.77 30.44
C ASN A 37 -13.19 0.66 29.64
N PRO A 38 -14.22 1.49 29.91
CA PRO A 38 -15.49 1.43 29.20
C PRO A 38 -15.39 1.29 27.68
N MET A 39 -14.43 1.98 27.04
CA MET A 39 -14.08 1.85 25.63
C MET A 39 -13.73 0.39 25.27
N MET A 40 -12.73 -0.17 25.95
CA MET A 40 -12.27 -1.55 25.75
C MET A 40 -13.33 -2.58 26.09
N LYS A 41 -14.20 -2.32 27.07
CA LYS A 41 -15.29 -3.20 27.45
C LYS A 41 -16.30 -3.38 26.31
N THR A 42 -16.61 -2.32 25.55
CA THR A 42 -17.51 -2.41 24.39
C THR A 42 -16.84 -3.14 23.22
N VAL A 43 -15.59 -2.81 22.89
CA VAL A 43 -14.80 -3.52 21.86
C VAL A 43 -14.74 -5.03 22.12
N LEU A 44 -14.41 -5.43 23.36
CA LEU A 44 -14.38 -6.83 23.77
C LEU A 44 -15.77 -7.49 23.78
N SER A 45 -16.83 -6.75 24.07
CA SER A 45 -18.21 -7.23 23.95
C SER A 45 -18.56 -7.56 22.50
N THR A 46 -18.20 -6.68 21.57
CA THR A 46 -18.46 -6.85 20.13
C THR A 46 -17.59 -7.98 19.54
N ALA A 47 -16.32 -8.12 19.95
CA ALA A 47 -15.49 -9.29 19.63
C ALA A 47 -16.13 -10.61 20.13
N LYS A 48 -16.60 -10.65 21.39
CA LYS A 48 -17.25 -11.81 21.99
C LYS A 48 -18.56 -12.20 21.29
N LYS A 49 -19.40 -11.23 20.89
CA LYS A 49 -20.63 -11.48 20.10
C LYS A 49 -20.32 -12.16 18.77
N LEU A 50 -19.19 -11.82 18.15
CA LEU A 50 -18.72 -12.40 16.89
C LEU A 50 -17.94 -13.72 17.08
N SER A 51 -17.78 -14.18 18.33
CA SER A 51 -16.98 -15.35 18.71
C SER A 51 -15.53 -15.28 18.22
N LEU A 52 -14.96 -14.08 18.19
CA LEU A 52 -13.54 -13.85 17.95
C LEU A 52 -12.76 -14.18 19.22
N ASP A 53 -11.67 -14.94 19.08
CA ASP A 53 -10.75 -15.16 20.20
C ASP A 53 -10.01 -13.86 20.53
N LYS A 54 -9.81 -13.57 21.81
CA LYS A 54 -9.02 -12.43 22.28
C LYS A 54 -7.57 -12.54 21.82
N ASP A 55 -7.02 -13.75 21.69
CA ASP A 55 -5.63 -13.95 21.28
C ASP A 55 -5.47 -13.77 19.75
N ASN A 56 -6.60 -13.70 19.01
CA ASN A 56 -6.68 -13.34 17.59
C ASN A 56 -6.94 -11.84 17.35
N LEU A 57 -6.82 -10.99 18.39
CA LEU A 57 -7.00 -9.53 18.31
C LEU A 57 -5.81 -8.80 18.96
N ALA A 58 -5.18 -7.91 18.21
CA ALA A 58 -4.21 -6.94 18.73
C ALA A 58 -4.67 -5.50 18.45
N LEU A 59 -4.41 -4.57 19.37
CA LEU A 59 -4.72 -3.15 19.21
C LEU A 59 -3.80 -2.22 20.00
N ALA A 60 -3.73 -0.97 19.53
CA ALA A 60 -3.18 0.17 20.23
C ALA A 60 -4.10 1.39 19.98
N ALA A 61 -4.43 2.13 21.03
CA ALA A 61 -5.09 3.44 20.94
C ALA A 61 -4.32 4.42 21.84
N VAL A 62 -3.77 5.50 21.27
CA VAL A 62 -2.84 6.39 21.98
C VAL A 62 -3.23 7.86 21.75
N PRO A 63 -3.47 8.66 22.80
CA PRO A 63 -3.78 10.09 22.67
C PRO A 63 -2.51 10.89 22.37
N LEU A 64 -2.58 11.87 21.46
CA LEU A 64 -1.39 12.58 20.97
C LEU A 64 -1.23 14.01 21.50
N ASN A 65 -2.32 14.74 21.70
CA ASN A 65 -2.31 16.19 21.93
C ASN A 65 -3.37 16.68 22.93
N GLY A 66 -3.90 15.78 23.76
CA GLY A 66 -5.02 16.05 24.67
C GLY A 66 -5.12 15.00 25.78
N PRO A 67 -6.15 15.08 26.64
CA PRO A 67 -6.35 14.13 27.72
C PRO A 67 -6.70 12.73 27.20
N GLY A 68 -6.25 11.71 27.94
CA GLY A 68 -6.55 10.31 27.66
C GLY A 68 -5.49 9.40 28.27
N GLU A 69 -5.78 8.10 28.31
CA GLU A 69 -4.81 7.06 28.65
C GLU A 69 -4.58 6.18 27.41
N ALA A 70 -3.33 5.74 27.21
CA ALA A 70 -3.03 4.80 26.14
C ALA A 70 -3.59 3.41 26.47
N HIS A 71 -4.19 2.75 25.47
CA HIS A 71 -4.82 1.45 25.61
C HIS A 71 -4.21 0.45 24.63
N PHE A 72 -3.81 -0.70 25.16
CA PHE A 72 -3.11 -1.74 24.41
C PHE A 72 -3.73 -3.11 24.70
N MET A 73 -3.79 -3.98 23.69
CA MET A 73 -4.14 -5.39 23.85
C MET A 73 -3.30 -6.19 22.87
N ASN A 74 -2.57 -7.20 23.35
CA ASN A 74 -1.63 -8.01 22.56
C ASN A 74 -0.68 -7.17 21.68
N ALA A 75 -0.39 -5.92 22.08
CA ALA A 75 0.16 -4.92 21.17
C ALA A 75 1.59 -5.23 20.73
N ASP A 76 2.32 -6.01 21.53
CA ASP A 76 3.68 -6.48 21.28
C ASP A 76 3.73 -7.75 20.41
N GLN A 77 2.58 -8.41 20.17
CA GLN A 77 2.53 -9.63 19.37
C GLN A 77 2.58 -9.30 17.86
N PRO A 78 3.41 -9.99 17.05
CA PRO A 78 3.46 -9.80 15.61
C PRO A 78 2.23 -10.41 14.91
N PHE A 79 1.39 -9.56 14.32
CA PHE A 79 0.21 -9.95 13.55
C PHE A 79 0.47 -9.77 12.05
N ASN A 80 -0.22 -10.52 11.19
CA ASN A 80 -0.28 -10.17 9.78
C ASN A 80 -1.10 -8.87 9.64
N PRO A 81 -0.51 -7.77 9.13
CA PRO A 81 -1.20 -6.49 9.02
C PRO A 81 -2.20 -6.43 7.87
N GLY A 82 -2.06 -7.25 6.83
CA GLY A 82 -2.63 -6.91 5.53
C GLY A 82 -2.18 -5.51 5.07
N SER A 83 -3.01 -4.84 4.26
CA SER A 83 -2.66 -3.55 3.63
C SER A 83 -2.46 -2.33 4.56
N ILE A 84 -2.43 -2.44 5.89
CA ILE A 84 -1.87 -1.37 6.74
C ILE A 84 -0.34 -1.33 6.67
N MET A 85 0.32 -2.40 6.21
CA MET A 85 1.78 -2.40 5.96
C MET A 85 2.23 -1.27 5.01
N LYS A 86 1.33 -0.84 4.10
CA LYS A 86 1.54 0.30 3.20
C LYS A 86 1.88 1.60 3.94
N VAL A 87 1.43 1.77 5.19
CA VAL A 87 1.77 2.94 6.02
C VAL A 87 3.27 3.01 6.27
N VAL A 88 3.93 1.86 6.51
CA VAL A 88 5.39 1.77 6.67
C VAL A 88 6.10 2.27 5.41
N THR A 89 5.79 1.66 4.25
CA THR A 89 6.42 2.00 2.97
C THR A 89 6.16 3.46 2.56
N THR A 90 4.93 3.94 2.72
CA THR A 90 4.57 5.30 2.29
C THR A 90 5.13 6.39 3.19
N TYR A 91 5.18 6.17 4.51
CA TYR A 91 5.82 7.11 5.43
C TYR A 91 7.35 7.11 5.27
N ALA A 92 7.98 5.93 5.15
CA ALA A 92 9.40 5.81 4.85
C ALA A 92 9.77 6.54 3.55
N ALA A 93 8.96 6.39 2.50
CA ALA A 93 9.16 7.10 1.25
C ALA A 93 9.09 8.63 1.39
N LEU A 94 8.08 9.17 2.09
CA LEU A 94 7.98 10.63 2.31
C LEU A 94 9.21 11.19 3.02
N GLU A 95 9.74 10.48 4.00
CA GLU A 95 10.93 10.88 4.77
C GLU A 95 12.24 10.74 3.98
N LEU A 96 12.41 9.63 3.24
CA LEU A 96 13.67 9.25 2.59
C LEU A 96 13.84 9.79 1.16
N LEU A 97 12.76 9.86 0.38
CA LEU A 97 12.78 10.42 -0.98
C LEU A 97 12.39 11.91 -1.01
N GLY A 98 11.58 12.35 -0.04
CA GLY A 98 11.02 13.69 0.03
C GLY A 98 9.69 13.83 -0.73
N PRO A 99 8.76 14.69 -0.27
CA PRO A 99 7.39 14.78 -0.81
C PRO A 99 7.33 15.20 -2.28
N THR A 100 8.33 15.94 -2.77
CA THR A 100 8.41 16.42 -4.16
C THR A 100 9.11 15.45 -5.11
N TYR A 101 9.44 14.22 -4.67
CA TYR A 101 10.09 13.23 -5.53
C TYR A 101 9.23 12.90 -6.75
N GLN A 102 9.84 12.79 -7.92
CA GLN A 102 9.21 12.44 -9.18
C GLN A 102 10.00 11.33 -9.90
N TRP A 103 9.28 10.48 -10.61
CA TRP A 103 9.85 9.51 -11.54
C TRP A 103 9.90 10.11 -12.94
N HIS A 104 10.94 9.80 -13.71
CA HIS A 104 11.20 10.42 -15.01
C HIS A 104 11.48 9.36 -16.08
N THR A 105 10.44 8.94 -16.78
CA THR A 105 10.53 8.01 -17.93
C THR A 105 10.93 8.77 -19.19
N ARG A 106 11.79 8.18 -20.03
CA ARG A 106 12.48 8.89 -21.11
C ARG A 106 12.51 8.12 -22.42
N ILE A 107 12.52 8.84 -23.54
CA ILE A 107 12.81 8.30 -24.88
C ILE A 107 14.19 8.79 -25.32
N TYR A 108 15.05 7.86 -25.73
CA TYR A 108 16.31 8.16 -26.39
C TYR A 108 16.34 7.59 -27.82
N THR A 109 17.32 7.99 -28.62
CA THR A 109 17.64 7.36 -29.91
C THR A 109 19.14 7.24 -30.13
N ASP A 110 19.59 6.23 -30.87
CA ASP A 110 20.94 6.12 -31.45
C ASP A 110 20.99 6.59 -32.92
N GLY A 111 19.86 7.07 -33.44
CA GLY A 111 19.64 7.38 -34.84
C GLY A 111 19.76 8.86 -35.20
N THR A 112 19.40 9.16 -36.45
CA THR A 112 19.28 10.53 -36.97
C THR A 112 17.88 10.79 -37.52
N ILE A 113 17.39 12.03 -37.40
CA ILE A 113 16.11 12.45 -37.96
C ILE A 113 16.35 13.03 -39.36
N GLU A 114 15.90 12.33 -40.40
CA GLU A 114 15.93 12.77 -41.78
C GLU A 114 14.50 13.05 -42.28
N GLY A 115 14.16 14.33 -42.42
CA GLY A 115 12.80 14.73 -42.77
C GLY A 115 11.82 14.40 -41.64
N ASP A 116 10.85 13.54 -41.90
CA ASP A 116 9.91 13.00 -40.91
C ASP A 116 10.29 11.60 -40.39
N THR A 117 11.45 11.09 -40.79
CA THR A 117 11.86 9.71 -40.53
C THR A 117 13.06 9.67 -39.59
N LEU A 118 12.90 9.04 -38.44
CA LEU A 118 14.00 8.69 -37.54
C LEU A 118 14.63 7.38 -38.02
N LYS A 119 15.90 7.41 -38.43
CA LYS A 119 16.68 6.26 -38.87
C LYS A 119 17.59 5.80 -37.75
N GLY A 120 17.21 4.69 -37.11
CA GLY A 120 17.82 4.18 -35.88
C GLY A 120 16.74 3.73 -34.89
N ASN A 121 17.18 3.28 -33.74
CA ASN A 121 16.33 2.72 -32.69
C ASN A 121 15.75 3.83 -31.81
N LEU A 122 14.56 3.58 -31.24
CA LEU A 122 14.09 4.29 -30.06
C LEU A 122 14.31 3.45 -28.82
N TYR A 123 14.80 4.06 -27.75
CA TYR A 123 14.96 3.44 -26.43
C TYR A 123 13.95 4.05 -25.46
N TYR A 124 12.93 3.28 -25.09
CA TYR A 124 12.05 3.62 -23.97
C TYR A 124 12.73 3.19 -22.67
N VAL A 125 13.12 4.17 -21.84
CA VAL A 125 13.80 3.91 -20.56
C VAL A 125 12.80 4.08 -19.43
N GLY A 126 12.33 2.95 -18.91
CA GLY A 126 11.42 2.85 -17.78
C GLY A 126 12.07 3.33 -16.49
N SER A 127 11.33 4.13 -15.71
CA SER A 127 11.86 4.77 -14.50
C SER A 127 11.38 4.15 -13.19
N GLY A 128 10.56 3.09 -13.23
CA GLY A 128 9.94 2.51 -12.04
C GLY A 128 8.77 3.34 -11.49
N ASP A 129 8.22 4.24 -12.32
CA ASP A 129 7.07 5.09 -12.01
C ASP A 129 5.88 4.23 -11.54
N PRO A 130 5.31 4.48 -10.34
CA PRO A 130 4.19 3.70 -9.84
C PRO A 130 2.89 3.98 -10.61
N LYS A 131 2.78 5.10 -11.34
CA LYS A 131 1.54 5.54 -12.00
C LYS A 131 1.81 6.24 -13.34
N LEU A 132 2.58 5.59 -14.21
CA LEU A 132 2.72 6.00 -15.61
C LEU A 132 1.49 5.57 -16.39
N THR A 133 0.57 6.50 -16.66
CA THR A 133 -0.71 6.22 -17.32
C THR A 133 -0.61 6.29 -18.85
N GLU A 134 -1.61 5.72 -19.53
CA GLU A 134 -1.76 5.81 -20.99
C GLU A 134 -1.69 7.26 -21.50
N GLU A 135 -2.36 8.21 -20.83
CA GLU A 135 -2.40 9.61 -21.28
C GLU A 135 -1.02 10.28 -21.19
N ARG A 136 -0.20 9.91 -20.18
CA ARG A 136 1.17 10.40 -20.04
C ARG A 136 2.12 9.83 -21.09
N LEU A 137 1.89 8.60 -21.54
CA LEU A 137 2.60 8.00 -22.68
C LEU A 137 2.15 8.60 -24.01
N TRP A 138 0.86 8.84 -24.18
CA TRP A 138 0.32 9.51 -25.37
C TRP A 138 0.89 10.93 -25.51
N LEU A 139 1.00 11.68 -24.42
CA LEU A 139 1.67 13.00 -24.41
C LEU A 139 3.15 12.91 -24.77
N LEU A 140 3.88 11.93 -24.21
CA LEU A 140 5.30 11.68 -24.53
C LEU A 140 5.51 11.34 -26.01
N LEU A 141 4.68 10.48 -26.59
CA LEU A 141 4.75 10.12 -28.01
C LEU A 141 4.29 11.28 -28.92
N ARG A 142 3.32 12.09 -28.47
CA ARG A 142 2.92 13.31 -29.17
C ARG A 142 4.01 14.38 -29.18
N GLU A 143 4.90 14.41 -28.19
CA GLU A 143 6.09 15.25 -28.19
C GLU A 143 7.00 14.88 -29.37
N LEU A 144 7.28 13.59 -29.58
CA LEU A 144 8.04 13.09 -30.75
C LEU A 144 7.36 13.46 -32.08
N ARG A 145 6.02 13.34 -32.17
CA ARG A 145 5.26 13.82 -33.35
C ARG A 145 5.45 15.31 -33.60
N SER A 146 5.56 16.09 -32.53
CA SER A 146 5.70 17.56 -32.59
C SER A 146 7.13 18.00 -32.93
N MET A 147 8.12 17.12 -32.73
CA MET A 147 9.48 17.25 -33.29
C MET A 147 9.55 16.94 -34.79
N GLY A 148 8.44 16.52 -35.41
CA GLY A 148 8.35 16.16 -36.83
C GLY A 148 8.53 14.67 -37.13
N ILE A 149 8.85 13.84 -36.12
CA ILE A 149 9.02 12.39 -36.31
C ILE A 149 7.65 11.77 -36.63
N ALA A 150 7.55 11.05 -37.74
CA ALA A 150 6.38 10.29 -38.18
C ALA A 150 6.69 8.81 -38.38
N HIS A 151 7.90 8.50 -38.86
CA HIS A 151 8.32 7.15 -39.20
C HIS A 151 9.57 6.76 -38.40
N ILE A 152 9.58 5.56 -37.82
CA ILE A 152 10.74 5.01 -37.10
C ILE A 152 11.29 3.82 -37.89
N GLN A 153 12.49 4.00 -38.45
CA GLN A 153 13.24 3.00 -39.19
C GLN A 153 14.33 2.38 -38.30
N GLY A 154 13.87 1.59 -37.32
CA GLY A 154 14.67 0.83 -36.37
C GLY A 154 13.77 0.21 -35.30
N ASP A 155 14.37 -0.39 -34.27
CA ASP A 155 13.63 -1.09 -33.22
C ASP A 155 13.07 -0.13 -32.15
N LEU A 156 12.01 -0.57 -31.48
CA LEU A 156 11.63 -0.07 -30.16
C LEU A 156 12.29 -0.93 -29.09
N VAL A 157 13.32 -0.39 -28.44
CA VAL A 157 14.07 -1.03 -27.37
C VAL A 157 13.51 -0.64 -26.01
N LEU A 158 13.13 -1.60 -25.19
CA LEU A 158 12.58 -1.40 -23.85
C LEU A 158 13.67 -1.63 -22.79
N ASP A 159 14.10 -0.56 -22.11
CA ASP A 159 15.06 -0.60 -21.01
C ASP A 159 14.33 -0.53 -19.67
N GLY A 160 14.14 -1.71 -19.05
CA GLY A 160 13.57 -1.88 -17.71
C GLY A 160 14.58 -1.86 -16.56
N SER A 161 15.87 -1.59 -16.82
CA SER A 161 17.00 -1.85 -15.89
C SER A 161 17.10 -0.93 -14.66
N VAL A 162 16.05 -0.18 -14.34
CA VAL A 162 16.02 0.67 -13.14
C VAL A 162 16.03 -0.15 -11.85
N PHE A 163 15.43 -1.34 -11.86
CA PHE A 163 15.42 -2.28 -10.74
C PHE A 163 16.40 -3.44 -10.95
N ASN A 164 17.10 -3.83 -9.89
CA ASN A 164 18.02 -4.95 -9.86
C ASN A 164 17.35 -6.13 -9.13
N LEU A 165 16.85 -7.09 -9.92
CA LEU A 165 16.13 -8.27 -9.45
C LEU A 165 16.62 -9.51 -10.21
N PRO A 166 17.88 -9.97 -9.99
CA PRO A 166 18.51 -11.00 -10.82
C PRO A 166 17.82 -12.37 -10.74
N ASN A 167 17.04 -12.62 -9.68
CA ASN A 167 16.27 -13.85 -9.48
C ASN A 167 14.76 -13.65 -9.73
N GLY A 168 14.36 -12.53 -10.35
CA GLY A 168 12.96 -12.12 -10.43
C GLY A 168 12.40 -11.68 -9.08
N ILE A 169 11.09 -11.85 -8.89
CA ILE A 169 10.39 -11.53 -7.65
C ILE A 169 9.89 -12.83 -7.02
N ALA A 170 10.07 -12.95 -5.71
CA ALA A 170 9.67 -14.16 -5.00
C ALA A 170 8.15 -14.36 -4.99
N ASP A 171 7.73 -15.58 -5.34
CA ASP A 171 6.35 -16.03 -5.16
C ASP A 171 5.89 -15.87 -3.71
N PHE A 172 4.65 -15.43 -3.53
CA PHE A 172 3.97 -15.40 -2.25
C PHE A 172 2.62 -16.13 -2.33
N ASP A 173 2.11 -16.55 -1.18
CA ASP A 173 0.84 -17.28 -1.06
C ASP A 173 -0.36 -16.36 -1.37
N ASP A 174 -0.85 -16.40 -2.62
CA ASP A 174 -2.15 -15.87 -3.02
C ASP A 174 -3.24 -16.95 -3.01
N ASP A 175 -4.25 -16.74 -2.18
CA ASP A 175 -5.42 -17.63 -2.07
C ASP A 175 -6.60 -17.19 -2.96
N GLY A 176 -6.36 -16.26 -3.90
CA GLY A 176 -7.35 -15.70 -4.82
C GLY A 176 -7.65 -16.55 -6.06
N GLY A 177 -6.72 -17.40 -6.48
CA GLY A 177 -6.91 -18.36 -7.59
C GLY A 177 -7.09 -17.74 -8.98
N ASN A 178 -6.66 -16.49 -9.18
CA ASN A 178 -6.70 -15.80 -10.46
C ASN A 178 -5.37 -15.04 -10.68
N PRO A 179 -4.39 -15.63 -11.39
CA PRO A 179 -3.05 -15.02 -11.54
C PRO A 179 -3.09 -13.67 -12.27
N ASN A 180 -4.08 -13.46 -13.14
CA ASN A 180 -4.23 -12.24 -13.94
C ASN A 180 -4.98 -11.12 -13.19
N ALA A 181 -5.15 -11.23 -11.87
CA ALA A 181 -5.85 -10.24 -11.08
C ALA A 181 -5.02 -8.93 -10.96
N PRO A 182 -5.61 -7.75 -11.22
CA PRO A 182 -4.89 -6.46 -11.19
C PRO A 182 -4.13 -6.11 -9.90
N PHE A 183 -4.45 -6.75 -8.78
CA PHE A 183 -3.80 -6.51 -7.50
C PHE A 183 -2.57 -7.40 -7.26
N LEU A 184 -2.30 -8.39 -8.14
CA LEU A 184 -1.15 -9.28 -8.10
C LEU A 184 0.02 -8.79 -8.96
N VAL A 185 -0.24 -7.90 -9.93
CA VAL A 185 0.75 -7.39 -10.90
C VAL A 185 2.06 -7.05 -10.21
N GLU A 186 3.13 -7.57 -10.81
CA GLU A 186 4.47 -7.42 -10.30
C GLU A 186 5.01 -6.01 -10.60
N PRO A 187 5.74 -5.40 -9.65
CA PRO A 187 6.51 -4.20 -9.92
C PRO A 187 7.59 -4.50 -10.97
N ASN A 188 7.81 -3.58 -11.90
CA ASN A 188 8.75 -3.74 -13.01
C ASN A 188 9.21 -2.34 -13.46
N GLY A 189 10.43 -2.23 -13.97
CA GLY A 189 10.95 -0.96 -14.50
C GLY A 189 10.15 -0.41 -15.67
N LEU A 190 9.60 -1.32 -16.49
CA LEU A 190 8.75 -1.02 -17.65
C LEU A 190 7.28 -0.77 -17.30
N LEU A 191 6.82 -0.95 -16.05
CA LEU A 191 5.39 -0.92 -15.70
C LEU A 191 4.67 0.33 -16.27
N THR A 192 3.78 0.10 -17.23
CA THR A 192 2.88 1.13 -17.77
C THR A 192 1.42 0.78 -17.49
N ASN A 193 0.60 1.79 -17.23
CA ASN A 193 -0.84 1.68 -16.95
C ASN A 193 -1.21 0.58 -15.92
N LEU A 194 -0.35 0.38 -14.90
CA LEU A 194 -0.44 -0.69 -13.91
C LEU A 194 -0.44 -2.13 -14.50
N ASN A 195 -0.03 -2.32 -15.76
CA ASN A 195 -0.17 -3.55 -16.53
C ASN A 195 -1.62 -4.04 -16.69
N VAL A 196 -2.60 -3.13 -16.61
CA VAL A 196 -4.01 -3.48 -16.63
C VAL A 196 -4.66 -3.06 -17.94
N LEU A 197 -5.25 -4.03 -18.63
CA LEU A 197 -6.25 -3.79 -19.66
C LEU A 197 -7.66 -4.01 -19.10
N ARG A 198 -8.63 -3.29 -19.66
CA ARG A 198 -10.05 -3.44 -19.35
C ARG A 198 -10.79 -3.96 -20.57
N ILE A 199 -11.26 -5.20 -20.50
CA ILE A 199 -12.17 -5.76 -21.51
C ILE A 199 -13.59 -5.42 -21.11
N ARG A 200 -14.39 -4.97 -22.08
CA ARG A 200 -15.82 -4.63 -21.91
C ARG A 200 -16.62 -5.36 -22.97
N SER A 201 -17.78 -5.88 -22.60
CA SER A 201 -18.69 -6.59 -23.50
C SER A 201 -20.12 -6.11 -23.28
N ARG A 202 -20.84 -5.80 -24.35
CA ARG A 202 -22.24 -5.36 -24.34
C ARG A 202 -23.04 -6.18 -25.34
N ALA A 203 -24.18 -6.70 -24.90
CA ALA A 203 -25.18 -7.30 -25.78
C ALA A 203 -26.30 -6.28 -26.03
N ASP A 204 -26.59 -5.98 -27.29
CA ASP A 204 -27.76 -5.19 -27.70
C ASP A 204 -28.37 -5.77 -29.00
N GLU A 205 -29.33 -5.07 -29.60
CA GLU A 205 -30.07 -5.52 -30.79
C GLU A 205 -29.16 -5.88 -31.99
N ARG A 206 -27.91 -5.39 -32.00
CA ARG A 206 -26.90 -5.67 -33.03
C ARG A 206 -26.07 -6.93 -32.75
N GLY A 207 -26.32 -7.59 -31.62
CA GLY A 207 -25.56 -8.74 -31.13
C GLY A 207 -24.62 -8.39 -29.98
N ILE A 208 -23.52 -9.13 -29.87
CA ILE A 208 -22.48 -8.92 -28.85
C ILE A 208 -21.31 -8.11 -29.43
N HIS A 209 -20.94 -7.04 -28.73
CA HIS A 209 -19.75 -6.26 -29.02
C HIS A 209 -18.80 -6.29 -27.82
N SER A 210 -17.55 -6.66 -28.06
CA SER A 210 -16.48 -6.68 -27.06
C SER A 210 -15.30 -5.82 -27.51
N TRP A 211 -14.71 -5.05 -26.61
CA TRP A 211 -13.58 -4.17 -26.87
C TRP A 211 -12.66 -4.07 -25.65
N MET A 212 -11.42 -3.61 -25.86
CA MET A 212 -10.43 -3.40 -24.79
C MET A 212 -10.02 -1.92 -24.70
N GLU A 213 -9.71 -1.48 -23.49
CA GLU A 213 -9.20 -0.16 -23.13
C GLU A 213 -7.94 -0.39 -22.23
N PRO A 214 -6.71 -0.01 -22.61
CA PRO A 214 -6.29 0.61 -23.87
C PRO A 214 -6.39 -0.35 -25.07
N ALA A 215 -6.23 0.20 -26.28
CA ALA A 215 -5.99 -0.59 -27.48
C ALA A 215 -4.49 -0.90 -27.62
N LEU A 216 -4.15 -2.19 -27.65
CA LEU A 216 -2.78 -2.70 -27.66
C LEU A 216 -2.45 -3.26 -29.06
N ALA A 217 -1.31 -2.85 -29.63
CA ALA A 217 -0.86 -3.37 -30.93
C ALA A 217 -0.47 -4.85 -30.80
N GLY A 218 -0.87 -5.67 -31.78
CA GLY A 218 -0.62 -7.12 -31.75
C GLY A 218 -1.51 -7.92 -30.79
N VAL A 219 -2.55 -7.31 -30.21
CA VAL A 219 -3.51 -7.97 -29.31
C VAL A 219 -4.91 -7.93 -29.92
N GLU A 220 -5.58 -9.09 -29.99
CA GLU A 220 -6.92 -9.23 -30.57
C GLU A 220 -7.90 -9.89 -29.59
N LEU A 221 -9.17 -9.52 -29.68
CA LEU A 221 -10.27 -10.14 -28.93
C LEU A 221 -11.09 -11.05 -29.83
N ASP A 222 -11.14 -12.35 -29.51
CA ASP A 222 -12.05 -13.30 -30.15
C ASP A 222 -13.32 -13.45 -29.32
N ASN A 223 -14.38 -12.79 -29.77
CA ASN A 223 -15.62 -12.64 -29.03
C ASN A 223 -16.58 -13.80 -29.29
N GLN A 224 -16.48 -14.87 -28.50
CA GLN A 224 -17.32 -16.06 -28.55
C GLN A 224 -18.42 -16.08 -27.46
N ILE A 225 -18.72 -14.93 -26.85
CA ILE A 225 -19.80 -14.79 -25.85
C ILE A 225 -21.17 -14.95 -26.54
N VAL A 226 -22.02 -15.81 -25.99
CA VAL A 226 -23.36 -16.09 -26.55
C VAL A 226 -24.39 -15.09 -26.01
N VAL A 227 -25.13 -14.43 -26.91
CA VAL A 227 -26.26 -13.56 -26.53
C VAL A 227 -27.47 -14.40 -26.12
N ARG A 228 -28.13 -14.02 -25.03
CA ARG A 228 -29.43 -14.59 -24.61
C ARG A 228 -30.52 -13.53 -24.61
N LYS A 229 -31.64 -13.77 -25.29
CA LYS A 229 -32.74 -12.79 -25.40
C LYS A 229 -33.32 -12.31 -24.05
N TYR A 230 -33.34 -13.17 -23.03
CA TYR A 230 -33.89 -12.85 -21.71
C TYR A 230 -33.00 -13.41 -20.59
N GLY A 231 -32.86 -12.64 -19.50
CA GLY A 231 -32.17 -13.07 -18.29
C GLY A 231 -31.83 -11.88 -17.38
N SER A 232 -31.50 -12.15 -16.12
CA SER A 232 -30.92 -11.14 -15.24
C SER A 232 -29.48 -10.84 -15.66
N CYS A 233 -29.10 -9.57 -15.73
CA CYS A 233 -27.69 -9.22 -15.95
C CYS A 233 -26.80 -9.78 -14.83
N PRO A 234 -25.57 -10.24 -15.16
CA PRO A 234 -24.67 -10.82 -14.18
C PRO A 234 -24.30 -9.79 -13.11
N ARG A 235 -24.33 -10.19 -11.83
CA ARG A 235 -24.03 -9.28 -10.69
C ARG A 235 -22.54 -8.94 -10.56
N ARG A 236 -21.68 -9.56 -11.37
CA ARG A 236 -20.22 -9.36 -11.43
C ARG A 236 -19.73 -9.54 -12.86
N PHE A 237 -18.49 -9.12 -13.07
CA PHE A 237 -17.66 -9.14 -14.27
C PHE A 237 -17.52 -10.53 -14.95
N GLN A 238 -18.61 -11.09 -15.47
CA GLN A 238 -18.65 -12.46 -16.00
C GLN A 238 -18.52 -12.49 -17.52
N PHE A 239 -17.31 -12.80 -17.96
CA PHE A 239 -17.00 -13.64 -19.11
C PHE A 239 -15.77 -14.47 -18.69
N ASP A 240 -15.65 -15.67 -19.22
CA ASP A 240 -14.42 -16.46 -19.10
C ASP A 240 -13.49 -16.04 -20.24
N TYR A 241 -12.18 -16.08 -20.01
CA TYR A 241 -11.19 -15.66 -21.01
C TYR A 241 -10.02 -16.64 -21.08
N THR A 242 -9.54 -16.88 -22.30
CA THR A 242 -8.38 -17.73 -22.57
C THR A 242 -7.42 -16.97 -23.48
N PRO A 243 -6.24 -16.54 -22.98
CA PRO A 243 -5.18 -16.01 -23.82
C PRO A 243 -4.51 -17.13 -24.63
N SER A 244 -4.05 -16.80 -25.82
CA SER A 244 -3.31 -17.68 -26.72
C SER A 244 -2.41 -16.83 -27.62
N VAL A 245 -1.30 -17.39 -28.09
CA VAL A 245 -0.43 -16.75 -29.08
C VAL A 245 -0.58 -17.50 -30.41
N THR A 246 -0.77 -16.76 -31.50
CA THR A 246 -0.91 -17.31 -32.86
C THR A 246 0.44 -17.61 -33.51
N GLU A 247 0.45 -18.31 -34.65
CA GLU A 247 1.69 -18.66 -35.36
C GLU A 247 2.47 -17.42 -35.87
N ASP A 248 1.77 -16.31 -36.10
CA ASP A 248 2.32 -15.00 -36.47
C ASP A 248 2.62 -14.09 -35.27
N GLY A 249 2.50 -14.59 -34.03
CA GLY A 249 2.91 -13.90 -32.81
C GLY A 249 1.89 -12.92 -32.21
N LEU A 250 0.66 -12.88 -32.73
CA LEU A 250 -0.42 -12.06 -32.14
C LEU A 250 -0.93 -12.69 -30.84
N THR A 251 -1.18 -11.87 -29.83
CA THR A 251 -1.88 -12.31 -28.61
C THR A 251 -3.38 -12.27 -28.84
N LYS A 252 -3.99 -13.44 -28.92
CA LYS A 252 -5.44 -13.62 -29.11
C LYS A 252 -6.11 -13.98 -27.78
N ILE A 253 -6.97 -13.10 -27.29
CA ILE A 253 -7.76 -13.31 -26.06
C ILE A 253 -9.16 -13.78 -26.45
N THR A 254 -9.43 -15.07 -26.26
CA THR A 254 -10.75 -15.65 -26.53
C THR A 254 -11.69 -15.40 -25.35
N LEU A 255 -12.84 -14.79 -25.61
CA LEU A 255 -13.86 -14.47 -24.60
C LEU A 255 -15.05 -15.41 -24.76
N THR A 256 -15.45 -16.09 -23.69
CA THR A 256 -16.58 -17.02 -23.68
C THR A 256 -17.55 -16.73 -22.53
N GLY A 257 -18.76 -17.29 -22.61
CA GLY A 257 -19.80 -17.12 -21.60
C GLY A 257 -21.15 -16.77 -22.23
N VAL A 258 -22.08 -16.26 -21.40
CA VAL A 258 -23.44 -15.91 -21.83
C VAL A 258 -23.80 -14.53 -21.27
N LEU A 259 -24.23 -13.61 -22.15
CA LEU A 259 -24.68 -12.26 -21.77
C LEU A 259 -26.10 -12.00 -22.26
N PRO A 260 -27.06 -11.67 -21.38
CA PRO A 260 -28.41 -11.33 -21.84
C PRO A 260 -28.46 -10.01 -22.61
N GLU A 261 -29.39 -9.90 -23.55
CA GLU A 261 -29.64 -8.69 -24.33
C GLU A 261 -29.95 -7.48 -23.41
N GLY A 262 -29.36 -6.33 -23.71
CA GLY A 262 -29.41 -5.13 -22.87
C GLY A 262 -28.37 -5.10 -21.73
N CYS A 263 -27.68 -6.20 -21.44
CA CYS A 263 -26.67 -6.24 -20.39
C CYS A 263 -25.27 -5.80 -20.88
N THR A 264 -24.48 -5.31 -19.93
CA THR A 264 -23.05 -5.00 -20.10
C THR A 264 -22.25 -5.65 -18.99
N THR A 265 -21.07 -6.14 -19.32
CA THR A 265 -20.07 -6.67 -18.38
C THR A 265 -18.70 -6.07 -18.72
N SER A 266 -17.75 -6.11 -17.80
CA SER A 266 -16.37 -5.70 -18.04
C SER A 266 -15.44 -6.31 -17.00
N SER A 267 -14.22 -6.68 -17.34
CA SER A 267 -13.20 -7.10 -16.36
C SER A 267 -11.93 -6.28 -16.53
N TYR A 268 -11.22 -6.05 -15.42
CA TYR A 268 -9.85 -5.53 -15.42
C TYR A 268 -8.92 -6.73 -15.22
N LEU A 269 -7.95 -6.89 -16.12
CA LEU A 269 -7.07 -8.06 -16.20
C LEU A 269 -5.64 -7.62 -16.51
N SER A 270 -4.66 -8.37 -16.01
CA SER A 270 -3.25 -8.31 -16.42
C SER A 270 -2.92 -9.63 -17.11
N ILE A 271 -2.92 -9.64 -18.44
CA ILE A 271 -2.79 -10.87 -19.25
C ILE A 271 -1.39 -11.03 -19.86
N LEU A 272 -0.78 -9.92 -20.25
CA LEU A 272 0.56 -9.85 -20.82
C LEU A 272 1.58 -9.63 -19.69
N ASP A 273 2.85 -9.95 -19.94
CA ASP A 273 3.93 -9.42 -19.11
C ASP A 273 4.14 -7.91 -19.39
N GLN A 274 4.98 -7.28 -18.55
CA GLN A 274 5.17 -5.83 -18.58
C GLN A 274 5.97 -5.33 -19.80
N ALA A 275 6.77 -6.18 -20.45
CA ALA A 275 7.50 -5.83 -21.67
C ALA A 275 6.54 -5.86 -22.87
N ASP A 276 5.82 -6.96 -23.05
CA ASP A 276 4.82 -7.14 -24.11
C ASP A 276 3.71 -6.08 -23.99
N TYR A 277 3.14 -5.89 -22.81
CA TYR A 277 2.12 -4.87 -22.57
C TYR A 277 2.61 -3.46 -22.93
N THR A 278 3.82 -3.10 -22.48
CA THR A 278 4.37 -1.75 -22.67
C THR A 278 4.75 -1.49 -24.12
N GLY A 279 5.35 -2.48 -24.80
CA GLY A 279 5.64 -2.42 -26.23
C GLY A 279 4.35 -2.27 -27.05
N ALA A 280 3.36 -3.13 -26.81
CA ALA A 280 2.07 -3.11 -27.47
C ALA A 280 1.31 -1.78 -27.24
N LEU A 281 1.39 -1.21 -26.04
CA LEU A 281 0.81 0.09 -25.71
C LEU A 281 1.52 1.25 -26.42
N LEU A 282 2.86 1.29 -26.38
CA LEU A 282 3.66 2.32 -27.05
C LEU A 282 3.43 2.32 -28.57
N VAL A 283 3.46 1.14 -29.20
CA VAL A 283 3.21 1.01 -30.64
C VAL A 283 1.75 1.32 -30.99
N GLY A 284 0.78 0.87 -30.19
CA GLY A 284 -0.64 1.18 -30.38
C GLY A 284 -0.92 2.69 -30.32
N LEU A 285 -0.37 3.39 -29.33
CA LEU A 285 -0.48 4.85 -29.21
C LEU A 285 0.26 5.58 -30.34
N TRP A 286 1.42 5.10 -30.78
CA TRP A 286 2.16 5.67 -31.91
C TRP A 286 1.37 5.55 -33.22
N GLN A 287 0.75 4.40 -33.47
CA GLN A 287 -0.12 4.19 -34.64
C GLN A 287 -1.37 5.09 -34.60
N GLN A 288 -2.01 5.24 -33.43
CA GLN A 288 -3.13 6.18 -33.25
C GLN A 288 -2.74 7.64 -33.52
N LEU A 289 -1.49 8.01 -33.22
CA LEU A 289 -0.88 9.31 -33.56
C LEU A 289 -0.46 9.43 -35.04
N GLY A 290 -0.81 8.45 -35.88
CA GLY A 290 -0.47 8.41 -37.31
C GLY A 290 1.00 8.10 -37.59
N GLY A 291 1.70 7.48 -36.63
CA GLY A 291 3.09 7.07 -36.76
C GLY A 291 3.25 5.63 -37.25
N THR A 292 4.41 5.32 -37.82
CA THR A 292 4.80 3.93 -38.15
C THR A 292 6.12 3.53 -37.51
N LEU A 293 6.29 2.23 -37.31
CA LEU A 293 7.52 1.57 -36.84
C LEU A 293 7.79 0.41 -37.82
N THR A 294 9.02 0.28 -38.31
CA THR A 294 9.39 -0.82 -39.24
C THR A 294 10.31 -1.87 -38.63
N GLY A 295 10.96 -1.58 -37.50
CA GLY A 295 11.70 -2.56 -36.72
C GLY A 295 10.82 -3.32 -35.75
N GLN A 296 11.45 -4.03 -34.81
CA GLN A 296 10.76 -4.88 -33.84
C GLN A 296 10.65 -4.22 -32.46
N ILE A 297 9.74 -4.73 -31.63
CA ILE A 297 9.77 -4.49 -30.19
C ILE A 297 10.76 -5.49 -29.59
N ARG A 298 11.67 -5.04 -28.71
CA ARG A 298 12.52 -5.94 -27.93
C ARG A 298 12.98 -5.29 -26.63
N GLU A 299 13.26 -6.11 -25.62
CA GLU A 299 13.98 -5.63 -24.45
C GLU A 299 15.46 -5.35 -24.76
N GLY A 300 16.07 -4.44 -24.00
CA GLY A 300 17.50 -4.17 -24.10
C GLY A 300 17.94 -2.95 -23.29
N LEU A 301 19.19 -2.95 -22.85
CA LEU A 301 19.79 -1.80 -22.18
C LEU A 301 20.00 -0.66 -23.18
N ARG A 302 19.67 0.57 -22.78
CA ARG A 302 20.16 1.76 -23.48
C ARG A 302 21.66 1.93 -23.19
N PRO A 303 22.52 2.13 -24.20
CA PRO A 303 23.88 2.64 -23.99
C PRO A 303 23.89 3.85 -23.05
N ARG A 304 24.90 3.93 -22.18
CA ARG A 304 25.01 5.01 -21.16
C ARG A 304 26.12 5.99 -21.48
N ASP A 305 26.39 6.17 -22.77
CA ASP A 305 27.40 7.04 -23.35
C ASP A 305 26.76 7.99 -24.39
N SER A 306 27.59 8.72 -25.15
CA SER A 306 27.14 9.71 -26.13
C SER A 306 26.58 9.12 -27.44
N SER A 307 26.48 7.79 -27.58
CA SER A 307 25.84 7.16 -28.73
C SER A 307 24.31 7.24 -28.70
N THR A 308 23.71 7.69 -27.59
CA THR A 308 22.25 7.91 -27.51
C THR A 308 21.89 9.33 -27.09
N GLU A 309 21.06 9.99 -27.89
CA GLU A 309 20.49 11.32 -27.63
C GLU A 309 19.16 11.20 -26.88
N LEU A 310 18.89 12.10 -25.93
CA LEU A 310 17.60 12.21 -25.24
C LEU A 310 16.62 12.99 -26.12
N LEU A 311 15.53 12.35 -26.56
CA LEU A 311 14.48 13.03 -27.32
C LEU A 311 13.43 13.66 -26.40
N ALA A 312 12.84 12.88 -25.49
CA ALA A 312 11.68 13.31 -24.71
C ALA A 312 11.68 12.75 -23.27
N THR A 313 11.01 13.44 -22.34
CA THR A 313 10.90 13.03 -20.92
C THR A 313 9.50 13.28 -20.38
N THR A 314 8.88 12.26 -19.78
CA THR A 314 7.65 12.41 -18.99
C THR A 314 7.96 12.28 -17.51
N SER A 315 7.45 13.22 -16.71
CA SER A 315 7.60 13.24 -15.25
C SER A 315 6.30 12.83 -14.57
N SER A 316 6.39 12.13 -13.44
CA SER A 316 5.22 11.78 -12.63
C SER A 316 4.63 12.99 -11.92
N ASN A 317 3.44 12.82 -11.35
CA ASN A 317 3.04 13.68 -10.22
C ASN A 317 3.98 13.42 -9.04
N ASP A 318 3.98 14.32 -8.06
CA ASP A 318 4.82 14.20 -6.86
C ASP A 318 4.50 12.96 -6.00
N LEU A 319 5.44 12.63 -5.11
CA LEU A 319 5.31 11.51 -4.17
C LEU A 319 4.09 11.66 -3.26
N VAL A 320 3.70 12.87 -2.86
CA VAL A 320 2.46 13.11 -2.08
C VAL A 320 1.24 12.59 -2.84
N THR A 321 1.14 12.86 -4.14
CA THR A 321 0.06 12.35 -4.99
C THR A 321 0.12 10.83 -5.12
N MET A 322 1.30 10.23 -5.27
CA MET A 322 1.45 8.77 -5.35
C MET A 322 1.07 8.09 -4.03
N VAL A 323 1.52 8.61 -2.89
CA VAL A 323 1.20 8.13 -1.54
C VAL A 323 -0.29 8.25 -1.26
N ARG A 324 -0.95 9.33 -1.69
CA ARG A 324 -2.41 9.48 -1.65
C ARG A 324 -3.11 8.36 -2.43
N ASP A 325 -2.75 8.12 -3.68
CA ASP A 325 -3.38 7.07 -4.48
C ASP A 325 -3.13 5.66 -3.92
N ILE A 326 -1.92 5.39 -3.41
CA ILE A 326 -1.58 4.16 -2.68
C ILE A 326 -2.49 3.96 -1.47
N ASN A 327 -2.63 4.97 -0.60
CA ASN A 327 -3.31 4.81 0.67
C ASN A 327 -4.83 4.88 0.56
N LYS A 328 -5.38 5.80 -0.25
CA LYS A 328 -6.84 5.91 -0.51
C LYS A 328 -7.42 4.66 -1.16
N TRP A 329 -6.74 4.13 -2.19
CA TRP A 329 -7.24 2.99 -2.97
C TRP A 329 -6.60 1.65 -2.58
N SER A 330 -5.64 1.66 -1.65
CA SER A 330 -4.92 0.46 -1.20
C SER A 330 -4.17 -0.27 -2.31
N ASN A 331 -3.60 0.46 -3.27
CA ASN A 331 -2.99 -0.12 -4.47
C ASN A 331 -1.70 -0.90 -4.15
N ASN A 332 -1.68 -2.20 -4.45
CA ASN A 332 -0.53 -3.09 -4.21
C ASN A 332 0.63 -2.83 -5.18
N VAL A 333 0.33 -2.62 -6.46
CA VAL A 333 1.33 -2.46 -7.52
C VAL A 333 2.13 -1.18 -7.30
N MET A 334 1.41 -0.08 -7.04
CA MET A 334 2.02 1.24 -6.78
C MET A 334 2.95 1.23 -5.55
N VAL A 335 2.57 0.54 -4.46
CA VAL A 335 3.42 0.49 -3.27
C VAL A 335 4.61 -0.46 -3.43
N ARG A 336 4.48 -1.54 -4.23
CA ARG A 336 5.60 -2.42 -4.59
C ARG A 336 6.62 -1.68 -5.47
N GLN A 337 6.17 -0.87 -6.44
CA GLN A 337 7.03 0.04 -7.21
C GLN A 337 7.75 1.05 -6.31
N LEU A 338 7.03 1.64 -5.35
CA LEU A 338 7.60 2.58 -4.37
C LEU A 338 8.64 1.91 -3.45
N TYR A 339 8.39 0.67 -3.04
CA TYR A 339 9.30 -0.14 -2.23
C TYR A 339 10.60 -0.44 -3.01
N LEU A 340 10.51 -0.92 -4.25
CA LEU A 340 11.69 -1.08 -5.10
C LEU A 340 12.40 0.24 -5.40
N THR A 341 11.67 1.36 -5.51
CA THR A 341 12.27 2.69 -5.66
C THR A 341 13.14 3.05 -4.44
N LEU A 342 12.72 2.69 -3.21
CA LEU A 342 13.55 2.86 -2.02
C LEU A 342 14.82 2.03 -2.10
N GLY A 343 14.73 0.75 -2.46
CA GLY A 343 15.90 -0.13 -2.62
C GLY A 343 16.87 0.36 -3.69
N ALA A 344 16.38 0.60 -4.90
CA ALA A 344 17.17 1.04 -6.04
C ALA A 344 17.94 2.36 -5.81
N ARG A 345 17.42 3.21 -4.92
CA ARG A 345 18.03 4.49 -4.53
C ARG A 345 19.05 4.38 -3.39
N ASN A 346 19.04 3.29 -2.63
CA ASN A 346 19.85 3.11 -1.40
C ASN A 346 20.69 1.81 -1.40
N ARG A 347 20.94 1.22 -2.58
CA ARG A 347 21.78 0.02 -2.77
C ARG A 347 23.17 0.17 -2.15
N THR A 348 23.61 -0.87 -1.47
CA THR A 348 25.02 -1.12 -1.12
C THR A 348 25.56 -2.34 -1.89
N PRO A 349 26.88 -2.56 -1.94
CA PRO A 349 27.46 -3.77 -2.56
C PRO A 349 27.09 -5.09 -1.86
N ASP A 350 26.59 -5.02 -0.62
CA ASP A 350 26.21 -6.19 0.18
C ASP A 350 24.73 -6.60 0.00
N ASP A 351 23.92 -5.76 -0.65
CA ASP A 351 22.52 -6.08 -0.96
C ASP A 351 22.43 -7.07 -2.13
N ALA A 352 21.69 -8.17 -1.95
CA ALA A 352 21.49 -9.18 -2.99
C ALA A 352 20.65 -8.65 -4.18
N ASP A 353 19.66 -7.81 -3.89
CA ASP A 353 18.71 -7.22 -4.84
C ASP A 353 18.05 -5.96 -4.23
N ASP A 354 17.15 -5.32 -4.99
CA ASP A 354 16.43 -4.13 -4.50
C ASP A 354 15.38 -4.41 -3.42
N LEU A 355 14.89 -5.65 -3.26
CA LEU A 355 13.97 -6.01 -2.17
C LEU A 355 14.73 -6.05 -0.85
N ALA A 356 15.93 -6.63 -0.84
CA ALA A 356 16.85 -6.64 0.30
C ALA A 356 17.31 -5.22 0.67
N ALA A 357 17.73 -4.44 -0.33
CA ALA A 357 18.14 -3.04 -0.13
C ALA A 357 17.00 -2.20 0.49
N ALA A 358 15.76 -2.42 0.07
CA ALA A 358 14.60 -1.71 0.60
C ALA A 358 14.22 -2.14 2.03
N ASP A 359 14.26 -3.44 2.38
CA ASP A 359 14.02 -3.93 3.75
C ASP A 359 15.07 -3.34 4.71
N ARG A 360 16.36 -3.47 4.35
CA ARG A 360 17.48 -2.90 5.12
C ARG A 360 17.30 -1.39 5.34
N THR A 361 17.01 -0.64 4.27
CA THR A 361 16.80 0.82 4.33
C THR A 361 15.63 1.19 5.27
N ILE A 362 14.51 0.46 5.21
CA ILE A 362 13.38 0.70 6.12
C ILE A 362 13.73 0.35 7.56
N ARG A 363 14.45 -0.75 7.83
CA ARG A 363 14.90 -1.12 9.17
C ARG A 363 15.85 -0.11 9.78
N GLU A 364 16.83 0.37 9.01
CA GLU A 364 17.76 1.44 9.41
C GLU A 364 16.99 2.73 9.76
N TRP A 365 16.01 3.10 8.94
CA TRP A 365 15.14 4.26 9.17
C TRP A 365 14.24 4.11 10.40
N MET A 366 13.66 2.92 10.65
CA MET A 366 12.88 2.64 11.87
C MET A 366 13.76 2.69 13.12
N ALA A 367 14.95 2.07 13.07
CA ALA A 367 15.92 2.10 14.16
C ALA A 367 16.40 3.54 14.47
N GLY A 368 16.60 4.36 13.43
CA GLY A 368 16.91 5.80 13.57
C GLY A 368 15.80 6.62 14.24
N LYS A 369 14.55 6.11 14.29
CA LYS A 369 13.42 6.68 15.04
C LYS A 369 13.22 6.02 16.42
N GLY A 370 14.09 5.11 16.82
CA GLY A 370 13.98 4.37 18.08
C GLY A 370 12.93 3.25 18.09
N ILE A 371 12.36 2.88 16.93
CA ILE A 371 11.37 1.81 16.82
C ILE A 371 12.12 0.48 16.60
N ASP A 372 11.93 -0.49 17.50
CA ASP A 372 12.49 -1.83 17.30
C ASP A 372 11.76 -2.54 16.16
N SER A 373 12.52 -2.91 15.11
CA SER A 373 12.03 -3.66 13.95
C SER A 373 12.33 -5.17 14.01
N SER A 374 12.82 -5.69 15.14
CA SER A 374 13.19 -7.11 15.32
C SER A 374 12.10 -8.09 14.91
N ASN A 375 10.85 -7.81 15.30
CA ASN A 375 9.67 -8.63 14.98
C ASN A 375 8.96 -8.25 13.67
N LEU A 376 9.50 -7.29 12.90
CA LEU A 376 8.98 -6.91 11.59
C LEU A 376 9.38 -7.96 10.55
N VAL A 377 8.40 -8.60 9.93
CA VAL A 377 8.59 -9.38 8.70
C VAL A 377 8.04 -8.57 7.54
N PHE A 378 8.93 -8.18 6.63
CA PHE A 378 8.67 -7.34 5.47
C PHE A 378 9.11 -8.13 4.23
N GLU A 379 8.26 -8.25 3.20
CA GLU A 379 8.58 -9.07 2.02
C GLU A 379 8.36 -8.29 0.72
N ASN A 380 7.30 -7.48 0.64
CA ASN A 380 6.99 -6.68 -0.54
C ASN A 380 6.44 -5.27 -0.24
N GLY A 381 6.38 -4.89 1.04
CA GLY A 381 5.97 -3.55 1.48
C GLY A 381 4.50 -3.21 1.21
N SER A 382 3.69 -4.19 0.80
CA SER A 382 2.28 -3.97 0.46
C SER A 382 1.31 -4.57 1.48
N GLY A 383 1.71 -5.54 2.30
CA GLY A 383 0.79 -6.26 3.17
C GLY A 383 -0.10 -7.24 2.39
N LEU A 384 0.40 -7.75 1.27
CA LEU A 384 -0.27 -8.77 0.46
C LEU A 384 0.21 -10.19 0.84
N SER A 385 1.42 -10.29 1.38
CA SER A 385 2.00 -11.57 1.80
C SER A 385 1.34 -12.13 3.06
N ARG A 386 1.23 -13.46 3.12
CA ARG A 386 0.81 -14.19 4.33
C ARG A 386 1.92 -14.31 5.38
N LYS A 387 3.18 -14.06 5.01
CA LYS A 387 4.36 -14.08 5.90
C LYS A 387 4.59 -12.74 6.60
N GLU A 388 4.21 -11.61 6.00
CA GLU A 388 4.46 -10.28 6.56
C GLU A 388 3.85 -10.11 7.95
N ARG A 389 4.59 -9.44 8.86
CA ARG A 389 4.24 -9.26 10.28
C ARG A 389 4.66 -7.90 10.79
N ILE A 390 3.82 -7.31 11.64
CA ILE A 390 4.14 -6.14 12.47
C ILE A 390 3.28 -6.20 13.75
N SER A 391 3.76 -5.63 14.85
CA SER A 391 2.98 -5.52 16.09
C SER A 391 2.12 -4.25 16.10
N ALA A 392 1.05 -4.23 16.90
CA ALA A 392 0.21 -3.04 17.00
C ALA A 392 0.95 -1.87 17.68
N ARG A 393 1.92 -2.17 18.57
CA ARG A 393 2.82 -1.19 19.16
C ARG A 393 3.74 -0.57 18.10
N GLN A 394 4.44 -1.37 17.29
CA GLN A 394 5.32 -0.88 16.23
C GLN A 394 4.59 0.04 15.24
N MET A 395 3.37 -0.32 14.84
CA MET A 395 2.53 0.53 13.97
C MET A 395 2.03 1.79 14.70
N GLY A 396 1.73 1.70 16.00
CA GLY A 396 1.33 2.83 16.83
C GLY A 396 2.45 3.87 16.96
N GLU A 397 3.63 3.42 17.40
CA GLU A 397 4.86 4.22 17.51
C GLU A 397 5.23 4.87 16.17
N LEU A 398 5.06 4.15 15.06
CA LEU A 398 5.28 4.69 13.72
C LEU A 398 4.33 5.85 13.38
N LEU A 399 3.05 5.75 13.76
CA LEU A 399 2.06 6.81 13.58
C LEU A 399 2.29 7.99 14.55
N GLU A 400 2.73 7.73 15.78
CA GLU A 400 3.17 8.77 16.72
C GLU A 400 4.37 9.54 16.16
N GLN A 401 5.35 8.84 15.59
CA GLN A 401 6.49 9.45 14.88
C GLN A 401 6.04 10.23 13.63
N ALA A 402 5.04 9.73 12.90
CA ALA A 402 4.52 10.41 11.71
C ALA A 402 3.73 11.68 12.06
N TRP A 403 2.95 11.67 13.15
CA TRP A 403 2.25 12.86 13.66
C TRP A 403 3.20 14.01 14.00
N ASN A 404 4.39 13.68 14.52
CA ASN A 404 5.44 14.65 14.86
C ASN A 404 6.41 14.97 13.71
N SER A 405 6.25 14.34 12.53
CA SER A 405 7.10 14.63 11.37
C SER A 405 6.70 15.96 10.70
N ARG A 406 7.70 16.61 10.07
CA ARG A 406 7.50 17.71 9.12
C ARG A 406 6.60 17.35 7.92
N PHE A 407 6.37 16.06 7.66
CA PHE A 407 5.51 15.52 6.59
C PHE A 407 4.21 14.89 7.13
N ALA A 408 3.79 15.24 8.35
CA ALA A 408 2.58 14.73 8.97
C ALA A 408 1.33 15.00 8.11
N ALA A 409 1.21 16.20 7.54
CA ALA A 409 0.05 16.62 6.77
C ALA A 409 -0.11 15.76 5.50
N GLU A 410 0.99 15.49 4.79
CA GLU A 410 1.06 14.69 3.58
C GLU A 410 0.64 13.24 3.86
N LEU A 411 1.17 12.63 4.91
CA LEU A 411 0.79 11.26 5.27
C LEU A 411 -0.67 11.19 5.74
N ILE A 412 -1.10 12.06 6.66
CA ILE A 412 -2.47 12.05 7.19
C ILE A 412 -3.49 12.24 6.07
N ALA A 413 -3.30 13.24 5.20
CA ALA A 413 -4.19 13.50 4.06
C ALA A 413 -4.25 12.34 3.05
N SER A 414 -3.21 11.50 2.98
CA SER A 414 -3.19 10.30 2.14
C SER A 414 -4.13 9.18 2.62
N LEU A 415 -4.41 9.10 3.94
CA LEU A 415 -5.21 8.01 4.51
C LEU A 415 -6.71 8.20 4.22
N PRO A 416 -7.49 7.13 3.96
CA PRO A 416 -8.94 7.20 3.75
C PRO A 416 -9.69 7.96 4.85
N LEU A 417 -10.58 8.87 4.44
CA LEU A 417 -11.46 9.63 5.34
C LEU A 417 -12.69 8.82 5.71
N VAL A 418 -12.97 8.72 7.02
CA VAL A 418 -14.15 8.05 7.56
C VAL A 418 -15.44 8.57 6.92
N ALA A 419 -16.26 7.65 6.42
CA ALA A 419 -17.52 7.88 5.71
C ALA A 419 -17.46 8.78 4.45
N MET A 420 -16.27 9.16 3.95
CA MET A 420 -16.14 10.08 2.81
C MET A 420 -15.41 9.49 1.59
N ASP A 421 -14.23 8.89 1.76
CA ASP A 421 -13.41 8.45 0.60
C ASP A 421 -12.64 7.13 0.79
N GLY A 422 -11.97 6.71 -0.29
CA GLY A 422 -11.15 5.50 -0.31
C GLY A 422 -11.89 4.22 0.10
N THR A 423 -11.25 3.44 0.96
CA THR A 423 -11.81 2.22 1.57
C THR A 423 -12.72 2.48 2.78
N MET A 424 -12.69 3.68 3.38
CA MET A 424 -13.52 4.04 4.53
C MET A 424 -14.85 4.71 4.15
N ARG A 425 -15.08 5.02 2.87
CA ARG A 425 -16.25 5.79 2.38
C ARG A 425 -17.65 5.26 2.74
N ARG A 426 -17.76 4.01 3.23
CA ARG A 426 -19.03 3.37 3.64
C ARG A 426 -19.03 2.90 5.10
N ARG A 427 -17.98 3.18 5.86
CA ARG A 427 -17.81 2.76 7.26
C ARG A 427 -18.07 3.95 8.19
N LEU A 428 -18.64 3.67 9.36
CA LEU A 428 -18.91 4.63 10.46
C LEU A 428 -19.76 5.87 10.14
N GLY A 429 -20.36 5.97 8.95
CA GLY A 429 -21.25 7.09 8.58
C GLY A 429 -22.58 7.14 9.37
N HIS A 430 -22.86 6.14 10.21
CA HIS A 430 -24.01 6.08 11.11
C HIS A 430 -23.68 6.54 12.54
N ALA A 431 -22.40 6.75 12.85
CA ALA A 431 -21.90 7.18 14.17
C ALA A 431 -21.51 8.67 14.18
N ASP A 432 -22.03 9.46 13.23
CA ASP A 432 -21.72 10.88 12.99
C ASP A 432 -20.22 11.21 12.79
N MET A 433 -19.38 10.20 12.56
CA MET A 433 -17.92 10.30 12.41
C MET A 433 -17.43 10.78 11.04
N ALA A 434 -18.28 11.37 10.21
CA ALA A 434 -17.91 11.75 8.84
C ALA A 434 -16.76 12.77 8.83
N GLY A 435 -15.61 12.38 8.25
CA GLY A 435 -14.39 13.19 8.24
C GLY A 435 -13.62 13.25 9.58
N MET A 436 -14.08 12.59 10.64
CA MET A 436 -13.44 12.62 11.98
C MET A 436 -12.23 11.67 12.10
N GLY A 437 -11.94 10.87 11.09
CA GLY A 437 -10.81 9.93 11.09
C GLY A 437 -10.17 9.76 9.72
N HIS A 438 -8.87 9.47 9.75
CA HIS A 438 -7.95 9.23 8.65
C HIS A 438 -7.35 7.83 8.84
N ILE A 439 -7.98 6.81 8.25
CA ILE A 439 -7.75 5.39 8.58
C ILE A 439 -7.38 4.58 7.35
N LYS A 440 -6.17 4.02 7.33
CA LYS A 440 -5.81 2.95 6.40
C LYS A 440 -6.48 1.65 6.84
N THR A 441 -7.09 0.94 5.90
CA THR A 441 -7.63 -0.41 6.11
C THR A 441 -6.71 -1.49 5.55
N GLY A 442 -6.76 -2.70 6.11
CA GLY A 442 -6.22 -3.92 5.50
C GLY A 442 -7.22 -5.08 5.56
N SER A 443 -7.23 -5.88 4.48
CA SER A 443 -8.10 -7.04 4.33
C SER A 443 -7.38 -8.12 3.51
N LEU A 444 -7.28 -9.33 4.04
CA LEU A 444 -6.99 -10.57 3.31
C LEU A 444 -8.13 -11.56 3.58
N LYS A 445 -7.98 -12.87 3.29
CA LYS A 445 -9.01 -13.88 3.59
C LYS A 445 -9.27 -14.02 5.10
N ASP A 446 -8.17 -14.09 5.84
CA ASP A 446 -8.05 -14.38 7.27
C ASP A 446 -7.58 -13.17 8.09
N VAL A 447 -7.41 -12.00 7.45
CA VAL A 447 -6.93 -10.76 8.09
C VAL A 447 -7.93 -9.62 7.94
N ARG A 448 -8.19 -8.88 9.02
CA ARG A 448 -8.76 -7.52 8.98
C ARG A 448 -7.93 -6.59 9.83
N SER A 449 -7.72 -5.36 9.37
CA SER A 449 -6.96 -4.37 10.12
C SER A 449 -7.35 -2.92 9.80
N ILE A 450 -7.02 -2.04 10.74
CA ILE A 450 -7.05 -0.58 10.63
C ILE A 450 -5.79 0.00 11.26
N ALA A 451 -5.32 1.12 10.70
CA ALA A 451 -4.25 1.94 11.28
C ALA A 451 -4.42 3.39 10.83
N GLY A 452 -4.28 4.35 11.74
CA GLY A 452 -4.31 5.77 11.41
C GLY A 452 -4.74 6.62 12.60
N TYR A 453 -5.50 7.67 12.32
CA TYR A 453 -5.89 8.68 13.30
C TYR A 453 -7.40 8.85 13.39
N THR A 454 -7.91 9.13 14.58
CA THR A 454 -9.26 9.63 14.79
C THR A 454 -9.28 10.71 15.89
N LYS A 455 -10.44 11.29 16.17
CA LYS A 455 -10.62 12.32 17.18
C LYS A 455 -11.70 11.95 18.17
N ASP A 456 -11.50 12.28 19.44
CA ASP A 456 -12.55 12.19 20.47
C ASP A 456 -13.48 13.43 20.47
N GLU A 457 -14.55 13.39 21.28
CA GLU A 457 -15.46 14.52 21.53
C GLU A 457 -14.74 15.77 22.12
N ASN A 458 -13.54 15.64 22.70
CA ASN A 458 -12.70 16.77 23.15
C ASN A 458 -11.79 17.34 22.05
N ASN A 459 -11.84 16.78 20.83
CA ASN A 459 -10.94 17.09 19.71
C ASN A 459 -9.44 16.76 19.99
N THR A 460 -9.17 15.85 20.94
CA THR A 460 -7.89 15.13 21.02
C THR A 460 -7.74 14.27 19.77
N THR A 461 -6.59 14.31 19.11
CA THR A 461 -6.22 13.32 18.10
C THR A 461 -5.68 12.07 18.78
N TRP A 462 -6.16 10.92 18.36
CA TRP A 462 -5.71 9.61 18.79
C TRP A 462 -5.12 8.84 17.62
N VAL A 463 -3.97 8.19 17.83
CA VAL A 463 -3.56 7.04 17.01
C VAL A 463 -4.48 5.87 17.34
N VAL A 464 -4.94 5.16 16.31
CA VAL A 464 -5.71 3.91 16.45
C VAL A 464 -5.16 2.86 15.50
N VAL A 465 -4.85 1.69 16.05
CA VAL A 465 -4.39 0.49 15.33
C VAL A 465 -5.18 -0.69 15.86
N ALA A 466 -5.73 -1.52 14.98
CA ALA A 466 -6.27 -2.83 15.34
C ALA A 466 -6.02 -3.84 14.22
N MET A 467 -5.70 -5.08 14.61
CA MET A 467 -5.44 -6.20 13.72
C MET A 467 -6.15 -7.45 14.24
N VAL A 468 -6.81 -8.17 13.34
CA VAL A 468 -7.44 -9.45 13.59
C VAL A 468 -6.90 -10.47 12.61
N ASN A 469 -6.45 -11.62 13.13
CA ASN A 469 -6.02 -12.78 12.34
C ASN A 469 -6.88 -13.98 12.76
N ASP A 470 -7.91 -14.30 11.98
CA ASP A 470 -8.88 -15.37 12.28
C ASP A 470 -9.45 -15.91 10.96
N MET A 471 -9.71 -17.22 10.85
CA MET A 471 -10.33 -17.82 9.65
C MET A 471 -11.70 -17.20 9.28
N ARG A 472 -12.34 -16.48 10.21
CA ARG A 472 -13.60 -15.76 10.05
C ARG A 472 -13.42 -14.23 10.10
N ALA A 473 -12.21 -13.71 9.89
CA ALA A 473 -11.92 -12.27 9.91
C ALA A 473 -12.84 -11.46 8.97
N TRP A 474 -13.39 -12.06 7.91
CA TRP A 474 -14.43 -11.41 7.10
C TRP A 474 -15.68 -10.96 7.87
N LYS A 475 -15.93 -11.46 9.09
CA LYS A 475 -16.98 -11.02 10.01
C LYS A 475 -16.55 -9.94 11.01
N THR A 476 -15.25 -9.67 11.15
CA THR A 476 -14.72 -8.93 12.31
C THR A 476 -14.52 -7.44 12.09
N GLU A 477 -14.79 -6.91 10.89
CA GLU A 477 -14.80 -5.46 10.61
C GLU A 477 -15.56 -4.62 11.66
N PRO A 478 -16.72 -5.04 12.21
CA PRO A 478 -17.39 -4.31 13.29
C PRO A 478 -16.56 -4.15 14.58
N VAL A 479 -15.62 -5.04 14.88
CA VAL A 479 -14.72 -4.90 16.06
C VAL A 479 -13.74 -3.75 15.86
N LEU A 480 -13.30 -3.53 14.61
CA LEU A 480 -12.36 -2.49 14.23
C LEU A 480 -13.07 -1.13 14.16
N ASP A 481 -14.28 -1.10 13.58
CA ASP A 481 -15.14 0.09 13.59
C ASP A 481 -15.54 0.48 15.02
N GLU A 482 -15.90 -0.48 15.88
CA GLU A 482 -16.19 -0.23 17.31
C GLU A 482 -14.99 0.40 18.04
N LEU A 483 -13.74 0.02 17.76
CA LEU A 483 -12.59 0.70 18.37
C LEU A 483 -12.54 2.19 17.99
N ILE A 484 -12.75 2.51 16.71
CA ILE A 484 -12.73 3.90 16.23
C ILE A 484 -13.90 4.70 16.86
N GLU A 485 -15.10 4.12 16.91
CA GLU A 485 -16.29 4.74 17.51
C GLU A 485 -16.15 4.94 19.02
N GLN A 486 -15.64 3.95 19.75
CA GLN A 486 -15.47 4.07 21.20
C GLN A 486 -14.35 5.06 21.56
N VAL A 487 -13.31 5.21 20.73
CA VAL A 487 -12.33 6.31 20.86
C VAL A 487 -12.97 7.66 20.56
N HIS A 488 -13.86 7.76 19.56
CA HIS A 488 -14.59 9.00 19.29
C HIS A 488 -15.45 9.44 20.48
N LEU A 489 -16.13 8.49 21.11
CA LEU A 489 -16.97 8.70 22.29
C LEU A 489 -16.17 8.82 23.62
N ALA A 490 -14.83 8.74 23.58
CA ALA A 490 -13.96 8.74 24.76
C ALA A 490 -13.77 10.12 25.42
N ALA A 491 -14.86 10.79 25.75
CA ALA A 491 -14.88 11.96 26.64
C ALA A 491 -15.97 11.90 27.72
N ARG A 492 -16.94 10.97 27.60
CA ARG A 492 -18.14 10.95 28.45
C ARG A 492 -17.92 10.47 29.89
N VAL A 493 -16.73 10.00 30.22
CA VAL A 493 -16.33 9.69 31.60
C VAL A 493 -15.59 10.91 32.16
N GLN A 494 -16.35 11.88 32.69
CA GLN A 494 -15.76 12.93 33.50
C GLN A 494 -15.01 12.31 34.70
N PRO A 495 -13.90 12.92 35.17
CA PRO A 495 -13.35 12.56 36.47
C PRO A 495 -14.45 12.71 37.52
N ILE A 496 -14.67 11.67 38.32
CA ILE A 496 -15.52 11.77 39.49
C ILE A 496 -14.84 12.79 40.40
N HIS A 497 -15.36 14.03 40.41
CA HIS A 497 -15.04 14.99 41.44
C HIS A 497 -15.48 14.38 42.77
N THR A 498 -14.52 13.83 43.50
CA THR A 498 -14.72 13.45 44.90
C THR A 498 -15.09 14.71 45.65
N ALA A 499 -16.37 14.84 45.97
CA ALA A 499 -16.88 15.92 46.79
C ALA A 499 -16.25 15.78 48.19
N SER A 500 -15.17 16.53 48.43
CA SER A 500 -14.65 16.80 49.76
C SER A 500 -15.63 17.72 50.48
N ASN A 501 -16.74 17.14 50.96
CA ASN A 501 -17.58 17.81 51.94
C ASN A 501 -16.89 17.78 53.31
N GLN A 502 -17.16 18.85 54.05
CA GLN A 502 -16.53 19.26 55.31
C GLN A 502 -16.84 18.33 56.49
#